data_AF-A0A1H8E249-F1
#
_entry.id   AF-A0A1H8E249-F1
#
_cell.length_a   1.000
_cell.length_b   1.000
_cell.length_c   1.000
_cell.angle_alpha   90.00
_cell.angle_beta   90.00
_cell.angle_gamma   90.00
#
_symmetry.space_group_name_H-M   'P 1'
#
loop_
_entity.id
_entity.type
_entity.pdbx_description
1 polymer ?
#
loop_
_entity_poly.entity_id
_entity_poly.type
_entity_poly.pdbx_seq_one_letter_code
_entity_poly.pdbx_strand_id
1 'polypeptide(L)'
;MRNMRAYLYPAYIYPALLLAALGGCALRTPAPKPVQVWESPAADYPAICMVMQSDGTLAFKGGFQFYQPGKWRHDGATGMLTVTLGGNADFPSDIAKVQLRSKIGALAAYNEQRRELTYKVGAATPFIALGNFYFYRKDACGAT
;
A
#
# COMPACT_ATOMS: atom_id res chain seq x y z
N MET A 1 71.82 14.03 -37.85
CA MET A 1 70.79 15.08 -38.06
C MET A 1 69.49 14.40 -38.45
N ARG A 2 68.37 14.93 -37.94
CA ARG A 2 67.04 14.32 -37.86
C ARG A 2 66.43 14.00 -39.24
N ASN A 3 66.05 12.74 -39.47
CA ASN A 3 65.12 12.40 -40.55
C ASN A 3 63.70 12.29 -39.97
N MET A 4 62.87 13.25 -40.36
CA MET A 4 61.44 13.37 -40.06
C MET A 4 60.65 12.18 -40.60
N ARG A 5 59.92 11.51 -39.71
CA ARG A 5 58.89 10.52 -40.05
C ARG A 5 57.59 11.27 -40.35
N ALA A 6 57.20 11.33 -41.62
CA ALA A 6 55.85 11.66 -42.03
C ALA A 6 55.01 10.38 -41.99
N TYR A 7 54.08 10.26 -41.05
CA TYR A 7 53.05 9.23 -41.06
C TYR A 7 51.71 9.88 -41.42
N LEU A 8 51.29 9.62 -42.65
CA LEU A 8 49.91 9.79 -43.12
C LEU A 8 49.01 8.84 -42.33
N TYR A 9 48.00 9.37 -41.63
CA TYR A 9 46.91 8.57 -41.08
C TYR A 9 45.68 8.69 -42.00
N PRO A 10 45.09 7.57 -42.45
CA PRO A 10 43.89 7.58 -43.26
C PRO A 10 42.65 7.94 -42.42
N ALA A 11 41.75 8.70 -43.04
CA ALA A 11 40.43 9.03 -42.53
C ALA A 11 39.61 7.74 -42.32
N TYR A 12 39.24 7.46 -41.06
CA TYR A 12 38.24 6.45 -40.73
C TYR A 12 36.87 7.11 -40.63
N ILE A 13 36.08 6.87 -41.66
CA ILE A 13 34.64 7.11 -41.73
C ILE A 13 33.97 6.11 -40.78
N TYR A 14 33.36 6.58 -39.69
CA TYR A 14 32.49 5.76 -38.85
C TYR A 14 31.10 5.69 -39.51
N PRO A 15 30.63 4.50 -39.94
CA PRO A 15 29.26 4.34 -40.36
C PRO A 15 28.34 4.30 -39.13
N ALA A 16 27.15 4.87 -39.32
CA ALA A 16 26.05 4.95 -38.38
C ALA A 16 25.79 3.62 -37.66
N LEU A 17 25.84 3.65 -36.32
CA LEU A 17 25.30 2.60 -35.48
C LEU A 17 23.87 2.98 -35.09
N LEU A 18 22.97 2.37 -35.87
CA LEU A 18 21.56 2.10 -35.68
C LEU A 18 20.93 2.59 -34.37
N LEU A 19 19.86 3.37 -34.55
CA LEU A 19 18.77 3.52 -33.60
C LEU A 19 18.36 2.14 -33.04
N ALA A 20 18.72 1.87 -31.79
CA ALA A 20 18.04 0.87 -30.98
C ALA A 20 16.67 1.45 -30.58
N ALA A 21 15.74 1.46 -31.53
CA ALA A 21 14.31 1.52 -31.28
C ALA A 21 13.87 0.17 -30.71
N LEU A 22 14.34 -0.15 -29.51
CA LEU A 22 13.72 -1.19 -28.69
C LEU A 22 12.47 -0.56 -28.10
N GLY A 23 11.36 -0.74 -28.82
CA GLY A 23 10.02 -0.57 -28.26
C GLY A 23 9.95 -1.39 -26.99
N GLY A 24 10.15 -0.72 -25.86
CA GLY A 24 9.91 -1.28 -24.55
C GLY A 24 8.44 -1.64 -24.51
N CYS A 25 8.13 -2.93 -24.60
CA CYS A 25 6.94 -3.46 -23.97
C CYS A 25 7.06 -3.11 -22.48
N ALA A 26 6.57 -1.93 -22.11
CA ALA A 26 6.26 -1.63 -20.73
C ALA A 26 5.26 -2.72 -20.32
N LEU A 27 5.75 -3.76 -19.63
CA LEU A 27 4.89 -4.73 -18.97
C LEU A 27 3.99 -3.90 -18.04
N ARG A 28 2.78 -3.60 -18.49
CA ARG A 28 1.75 -3.06 -17.63
C ARG A 28 1.40 -4.17 -16.67
N THR A 29 2.01 -4.16 -15.49
CA THR A 29 1.54 -4.94 -14.37
C THR A 29 0.06 -4.62 -14.19
N PRO A 30 -0.82 -5.65 -14.14
CA PRO A 30 -2.24 -5.42 -13.92
C PRO A 30 -2.45 -4.56 -12.68
N ALA A 31 -3.39 -3.62 -12.76
CA ALA A 31 -3.75 -2.83 -11.60
C ALA A 31 -4.18 -3.78 -10.47
N PRO A 32 -3.76 -3.51 -9.21
CA PRO A 32 -4.21 -4.29 -8.08
C PRO A 32 -5.73 -4.33 -8.01
N LYS A 33 -6.27 -5.49 -7.65
CA LYS A 33 -7.71 -5.70 -7.48
C LYS A 33 -8.05 -5.77 -6.00
N PRO A 34 -9.19 -5.21 -5.56
CA PRO A 34 -9.68 -5.40 -4.20
C PRO A 34 -9.89 -6.89 -3.92
N VAL A 35 -9.34 -7.38 -2.82
CA VAL A 35 -9.56 -8.75 -2.30
C VAL A 35 -10.34 -8.75 -1.00
N GLN A 36 -10.35 -7.63 -0.27
CA GLN A 36 -11.20 -7.44 0.90
C GLN A 36 -11.53 -5.96 1.06
N VAL A 37 -12.79 -5.68 1.38
CA VAL A 37 -13.26 -4.33 1.70
C VAL A 37 -13.84 -4.34 3.11
N TRP A 38 -13.41 -3.36 3.89
CA TRP A 38 -14.06 -3.02 5.14
C TRP A 38 -14.54 -1.58 5.07
N GLU A 39 -15.75 -1.30 5.55
CA GLU A 39 -16.38 0.01 5.42
C GLU A 39 -16.91 0.49 6.77
N SER A 40 -16.55 1.71 7.13
CA SER A 40 -17.29 2.48 8.12
C SER A 40 -18.45 3.18 7.41
N PRO A 41 -19.71 2.92 7.80
CA PRO A 41 -20.87 3.51 7.13
C PRO A 41 -20.88 5.03 7.30
N ALA A 42 -21.56 5.70 6.38
CA ALA A 42 -21.78 7.13 6.47
C ALA A 42 -22.64 7.46 7.71
N ALA A 43 -22.24 8.51 8.41
CA ALA A 43 -22.97 9.10 9.54
C ALA A 43 -22.75 10.62 9.49
N ASP A 44 -22.07 11.19 10.48
CA ASP A 44 -21.63 12.61 10.45
C ASP A 44 -20.52 12.87 9.43
N TYR A 45 -19.88 11.80 8.93
CA TYR A 45 -18.86 11.82 7.89
C TYR A 45 -19.27 10.90 6.74
N PRO A 46 -18.76 11.13 5.51
CA PRO A 46 -18.92 10.19 4.41
C PRO A 46 -18.46 8.78 4.78
N ALA A 47 -19.01 7.76 4.12
CA ALA A 47 -18.54 6.39 4.30
C ALA A 47 -17.03 6.30 4.00
N ILE A 48 -16.32 5.49 4.79
CA ILE A 48 -14.87 5.33 4.67
C ILE A 48 -14.56 3.86 4.42
N CYS A 49 -13.82 3.56 3.36
CA CYS A 49 -13.42 2.20 3.04
C CYS A 49 -11.93 1.96 3.32
N MET A 50 -11.62 0.82 3.92
CA MET A 50 -10.32 0.15 3.88
C MET A 50 -10.35 -0.88 2.76
N VAL A 51 -9.61 -0.64 1.69
CA VAL A 51 -9.58 -1.50 0.50
C VAL A 51 -8.24 -2.22 0.44
N MET A 52 -8.27 -3.50 0.80
CA MET A 52 -7.11 -4.40 0.76
C MET A 52 -6.96 -4.95 -0.65
N GLN A 53 -5.83 -4.64 -1.27
CA GLN A 53 -5.53 -5.00 -2.65
C GLN A 53 -4.73 -6.30 -2.74
N SER A 54 -4.84 -6.98 -3.88
CA SER A 54 -4.16 -8.26 -4.18
C SER A 54 -2.63 -8.20 -4.09
N ASP A 55 -2.03 -7.02 -4.19
CA ASP A 55 -0.57 -6.81 -4.11
C ASP A 55 -0.08 -6.46 -2.68
N GLY A 56 -0.97 -6.51 -1.68
CA GLY A 56 -0.66 -6.16 -0.29
C GLY A 56 -0.77 -4.66 0.01
N THR A 57 -1.13 -3.82 -0.96
CA THR A 57 -1.41 -2.40 -0.70
C THR A 57 -2.77 -2.20 -0.03
N LEU A 58 -2.84 -1.19 0.83
CA LEU A 58 -4.07 -0.76 1.48
C LEU A 58 -4.38 0.67 1.03
N ALA A 59 -5.56 0.83 0.43
CA ALA A 59 -6.09 2.14 0.07
C ALA A 59 -7.22 2.54 1.01
N PHE A 60 -7.31 3.83 1.32
CA PHE A 60 -8.46 4.41 1.98
C PHE A 60 -9.31 5.20 0.96
N LYS A 61 -10.64 5.07 1.02
CA LYS A 61 -11.57 5.86 0.18
C LYS A 61 -12.59 6.56 1.06
N GLY A 62 -13.01 7.77 0.69
CA GLY A 62 -13.97 8.59 1.46
C GLY A 62 -13.42 9.24 2.74
N GLY A 63 -12.19 8.91 3.14
CA GLY A 63 -11.51 9.48 4.30
C GLY A 63 -10.13 8.86 4.47
N PHE A 64 -9.41 9.24 5.54
CA PHE A 64 -8.14 8.63 5.94
C PHE A 64 -7.04 8.66 4.87
N GLN A 65 -7.11 9.61 3.91
CA GLN A 65 -6.13 9.73 2.83
C GLN A 65 -4.71 10.02 3.34
N PHE A 66 -4.59 10.63 4.52
CA PHE A 66 -3.32 10.91 5.18
C PHE A 66 -2.55 9.66 5.66
N TYR A 67 -3.19 8.47 5.67
CA TYR A 67 -2.51 7.19 5.91
C TYR A 67 -2.16 6.42 4.62
N GLN A 68 -2.28 7.06 3.45
CA GLN A 68 -1.95 6.42 2.18
C GLN A 68 -0.49 6.66 1.76
N PRO A 69 0.09 5.71 0.98
CA PRO A 69 -0.38 4.35 0.76
C PRO A 69 -0.10 3.47 2.01
N GLY A 70 -1.09 2.69 2.43
CA GLY A 70 -0.91 1.70 3.49
C GLY A 70 -0.48 0.34 2.96
N LYS A 71 -0.23 -0.60 3.87
CA LYS A 71 -0.04 -2.02 3.53
C LYS A 71 -0.92 -2.90 4.42
N TRP A 72 -1.20 -4.10 3.95
CA TRP A 72 -1.87 -5.12 4.75
C TRP A 72 -1.24 -6.49 4.52
N ARG A 73 -1.42 -7.37 5.51
CA ARG A 73 -1.12 -8.80 5.41
C ARG A 73 -2.10 -9.58 6.28
N HIS A 74 -2.45 -10.78 5.85
CA HIS A 74 -3.30 -11.67 6.62
C HIS A 74 -2.65 -13.05 6.72
N ASP A 75 -2.49 -13.53 7.95
CA ASP A 75 -2.12 -14.90 8.22
C ASP A 75 -3.39 -15.73 8.41
N GLY A 76 -3.69 -16.58 7.43
CA GLY A 76 -4.87 -17.44 7.44
C GLY A 76 -4.85 -18.52 8.51
N ALA A 77 -3.68 -18.95 8.98
CA ALA A 77 -3.56 -19.99 10.01
C ALA A 77 -3.91 -19.43 11.39
N THR A 78 -3.45 -18.21 11.68
CA THR A 78 -3.71 -17.55 12.96
C THR A 78 -4.89 -16.59 12.91
N GLY A 79 -5.44 -16.27 11.74
CA GLY A 79 -6.47 -15.24 11.54
C GLY A 79 -5.99 -13.85 11.95
N MET A 80 -4.69 -13.57 11.86
CA MET A 80 -4.13 -12.26 12.19
C MET A 80 -4.06 -11.39 10.95
N LEU A 81 -4.82 -10.31 10.95
CA LEU A 81 -4.77 -9.25 9.95
C LEU A 81 -3.90 -8.11 10.50
N THR A 82 -2.77 -7.82 9.86
CA THR A 82 -2.00 -6.62 10.17
C THR A 82 -2.22 -5.55 9.11
N VAL A 83 -2.53 -4.33 9.57
CA VAL A 83 -2.57 -3.12 8.77
C VAL A 83 -1.38 -2.24 9.15
N THR A 84 -0.60 -1.82 8.16
CA THR A 84 0.47 -0.83 8.31
C THR A 84 -0.03 0.50 7.76
N LEU A 85 -0.11 1.51 8.62
CA LEU A 85 -0.51 2.86 8.23
C LEU A 85 0.64 3.56 7.53
N GLY A 86 0.39 4.02 6.30
CA GLY A 86 1.33 4.85 5.56
C GLY A 86 1.28 6.31 5.95
N GLY A 87 1.76 7.15 5.04
CA GLY A 87 1.78 8.60 5.18
C GLY A 87 2.52 9.11 6.42
N ASN A 88 2.35 10.41 6.70
CA ASN A 88 3.06 11.12 7.76
C ASN A 88 2.17 11.58 8.91
N ALA A 89 0.87 11.28 8.88
CA ALA A 89 0.00 11.57 9.99
C ALA A 89 0.39 10.78 11.25
N ASP A 90 0.08 11.33 12.41
CA ASP A 90 0.36 10.70 13.69
C ASP A 90 -0.29 9.31 13.78
N PHE A 91 0.42 8.38 14.39
CA PHE A 91 -0.12 7.07 14.68
C PHE A 91 -1.14 7.21 15.84
N PRO A 92 -2.34 6.60 15.76
CA PRO A 92 -3.40 6.83 16.73
C PRO A 92 -3.19 5.99 18.02
N SER A 93 -2.02 6.13 18.65
CA SER A 93 -1.55 5.33 19.79
C SER A 93 -2.52 5.34 20.96
N ASP A 94 -3.05 6.50 21.35
CA ASP A 94 -3.89 6.59 22.54
C ASP A 94 -5.23 5.89 22.36
N ILE A 95 -5.81 6.01 21.17
CA ILE A 95 -7.02 5.28 20.81
C ILE A 95 -6.73 3.77 20.71
N ALA A 96 -5.61 3.37 20.10
CA ALA A 96 -5.22 1.97 20.01
C ALA A 96 -5.00 1.32 21.40
N LYS A 97 -4.39 2.05 22.35
CA LYS A 97 -4.24 1.62 23.76
C LYS A 97 -5.59 1.37 24.42
N VAL A 98 -6.54 2.28 24.23
CA VAL A 98 -7.90 2.13 24.78
C VAL A 98 -8.61 0.94 24.15
N GLN A 99 -8.58 0.82 22.83
CA GLN A 99 -9.22 -0.28 22.10
C GLN A 99 -8.65 -1.64 22.51
N LEU A 100 -7.33 -1.74 22.67
CA LEU A 100 -6.67 -2.98 23.09
C LEU A 100 -7.10 -3.38 24.51
N ARG A 101 -7.06 -2.44 25.47
CA ARG A 101 -7.47 -2.71 26.86
C ARG A 101 -8.95 -3.10 26.97
N SER A 102 -9.80 -2.45 26.20
CA SER A 102 -11.25 -2.67 26.20
C SER A 102 -11.70 -3.76 25.22
N LYS A 103 -10.77 -4.43 24.51
CA LYS A 103 -11.05 -5.48 23.52
C LYS A 103 -12.02 -5.05 22.40
N ILE A 104 -11.90 -3.81 21.95
CA ILE A 104 -12.76 -3.21 20.93
C ILE A 104 -12.21 -3.52 19.53
N GLY A 105 -13.10 -3.83 18.58
CA GLY A 105 -12.76 -3.89 17.15
C GLY A 105 -11.72 -4.93 16.79
N ALA A 106 -11.71 -6.05 17.52
CA ALA A 106 -10.81 -7.18 17.32
C ALA A 106 -9.30 -6.84 17.37
N LEU A 107 -8.93 -5.66 17.89
CA LEU A 107 -7.53 -5.27 18.01
C LEU A 107 -6.81 -6.20 18.99
N ALA A 108 -5.77 -6.86 18.50
CA ALA A 108 -4.97 -7.83 19.25
C ALA A 108 -3.61 -7.27 19.64
N ALA A 109 -3.04 -6.37 18.83
CA ALA A 109 -1.79 -5.70 19.13
C ALA A 109 -1.63 -4.40 18.31
N TYR A 110 -0.75 -3.51 18.75
CA TYR A 110 -0.27 -2.40 17.94
C TYR A 110 1.24 -2.22 18.11
N ASN A 111 1.90 -1.65 17.10
CA ASN A 111 3.30 -1.26 17.15
C ASN A 111 3.45 0.11 16.49
N GLU A 112 3.68 1.13 17.30
CA GLU A 112 3.77 2.53 16.85
C GLU A 112 4.99 2.78 15.96
N GLN A 113 6.16 2.22 16.31
CA GLN A 113 7.39 2.38 15.53
C GLN A 113 7.26 1.82 14.11
N ARG A 114 6.56 0.70 13.97
CA ARG A 114 6.26 0.07 12.67
C ARG A 114 4.97 0.61 12.05
N ARG A 115 4.23 1.47 12.75
CA ARG A 115 2.90 1.97 12.38
C ARG A 115 1.90 0.85 12.07
N GLU A 116 1.92 -0.21 12.86
CA GLU A 116 1.10 -1.41 12.65
C GLU A 116 -0.03 -1.54 13.68
N LEU A 117 -1.21 -1.93 13.19
CA LEU A 117 -2.35 -2.41 13.98
C LEU A 117 -2.63 -3.85 13.56
N THR A 118 -2.68 -4.77 14.51
CA THR A 118 -2.95 -6.19 14.25
C THR A 118 -4.26 -6.62 14.89
N TYR A 119 -5.13 -7.21 14.09
CA TYR A 119 -6.47 -7.62 14.45
C TYR A 119 -6.60 -9.14 14.39
N LYS A 120 -7.29 -9.74 15.37
CA LYS A 120 -7.68 -11.15 15.31
C LYS A 120 -9.01 -11.26 14.59
N VAL A 121 -8.97 -11.53 13.29
CA VAL A 121 -10.14 -11.64 12.42
C VAL A 121 -10.51 -13.09 12.15
N GLY A 122 -11.81 -13.37 12.12
CA GLY A 122 -12.39 -14.64 11.68
C GLY A 122 -13.78 -14.40 11.10
N ALA A 123 -14.48 -15.48 10.72
CA ALA A 123 -15.83 -15.38 10.15
C ALA A 123 -16.81 -14.68 11.10
N ALA A 124 -16.68 -14.90 12.41
CA ALA A 124 -17.52 -14.31 13.45
C ALA A 124 -17.14 -12.86 13.82
N THR A 125 -16.05 -12.29 13.29
CA THR A 125 -15.63 -10.93 13.62
C THR A 125 -16.55 -9.93 12.89
N PRO A 126 -17.40 -9.16 13.61
CA PRO A 126 -18.37 -8.29 12.95
C PRO A 126 -17.73 -7.03 12.36
N PHE A 127 -16.72 -6.49 13.05
CA PHE A 127 -16.01 -5.27 12.66
C PHE A 127 -14.57 -5.25 13.17
N ILE A 128 -13.75 -4.41 12.56
CA ILE A 128 -12.47 -3.94 13.10
C ILE A 128 -12.57 -2.46 13.43
N ALA A 129 -11.73 -1.95 14.34
CA ALA A 129 -11.72 -0.53 14.68
C ALA A 129 -10.40 0.13 14.29
N LEU A 130 -10.48 1.36 13.76
CA LEU A 130 -9.32 2.20 13.48
C LEU A 130 -9.68 3.65 13.83
N GLY A 131 -8.93 4.24 14.76
CA GLY A 131 -9.34 5.51 15.37
C GLY A 131 -10.72 5.36 16.01
N ASN A 132 -11.61 6.32 15.83
CA ASN A 132 -12.98 6.26 16.35
C ASN A 132 -13.99 5.59 15.40
N PHE A 133 -13.51 4.93 14.35
CA PHE A 133 -14.36 4.35 13.30
C PHE A 133 -14.40 2.82 13.39
N TYR A 134 -15.56 2.26 13.08
CA TYR A 134 -15.82 0.83 13.03
C TYR A 134 -16.02 0.40 11.59
N PHE A 135 -15.19 -0.49 11.10
CA PHE A 135 -15.21 -0.97 9.73
C PHE A 135 -15.80 -2.38 9.70
N TYR A 136 -16.86 -2.55 8.90
CA TYR A 136 -17.59 -3.80 8.70
C TYR A 136 -17.24 -4.40 7.33
N ARG A 137 -17.25 -5.72 7.19
CA ARG A 137 -17.00 -6.35 5.88
C ARG A 137 -18.05 -5.94 4.86
N LYS A 138 -17.62 -5.67 3.62
CA LYS A 138 -18.48 -5.38 2.48
C LYS A 138 -17.98 -6.09 1.23
N ASP A 139 -18.90 -6.33 0.30
CA ASP A 139 -18.58 -6.91 -1.02
C ASP A 139 -17.88 -5.89 -1.93
N ALA A 140 -18.22 -4.62 -1.79
CA ALA A 140 -17.62 -3.51 -2.52
C ALA A 140 -17.60 -2.24 -1.66
N CYS A 141 -16.71 -1.30 -2.00
CA CYS A 141 -16.64 0.00 -1.33
C CYS A 141 -17.76 0.91 -1.82
N GLY A 142 -18.61 1.40 -0.92
CA GLY A 142 -19.70 2.33 -1.19
C GLY A 142 -19.33 3.81 -0.99
N ALA A 143 -18.11 4.14 -0.59
CA ALA A 143 -17.65 5.52 -0.50
C ALA A 143 -17.61 6.17 -1.90
N THR A 144 -18.34 7.27 -2.05
CA THR A 144 -18.43 8.10 -3.27
C THR A 144 -17.57 9.34 -3.16
#